data_AF-A0A317Z5K1-F1
#
_entry.id   AF-A0A317Z5K1-F1
#
_cell.length_a   1.000
_cell.length_b   1.000
_cell.length_c   1.000
_cell.angle_alpha   90.00
_cell.angle_beta   90.00
_cell.angle_gamma   90.00
#
_symmetry.space_group_name_H-M   'P 1'
#
loop_
_entity.id
_entity.type
_entity.pdbx_description
1 polymer ?
#
loop_
_entity_poly.entity_id
_entity_poly.type
_entity_poly.pdbx_seq_one_letter_code
_entity_poly.pdbx_strand_id
1 'polypeptide(L)'
;EATMERFHRRQGIETIDGFIEMYVTQTNGLKEYDEVKILTVWQSEDAFREWLGSDVFKASHKNVRQHHEEKESPILKNKVSTYQIGYHYEKAHA
;
A
#
# COMPACT_ATOMS: atom_id res chain seq x y z
N GLU A 1 -4.37 -15.53 5.33
CA GLU A 1 -3.75 -14.85 6.50
C GLU A 1 -2.28 -14.45 6.30
N ALA A 2 -1.35 -15.33 5.89
CA ALA A 2 0.08 -14.98 5.78
C ALA A 2 0.44 -13.81 4.84
N THR A 3 -0.40 -13.51 3.83
CA THR A 3 -0.12 -12.44 2.85
C THR A 3 -0.34 -11.05 3.42
N MET A 4 -1.39 -10.84 4.25
CA MET A 4 -1.67 -9.52 4.83
C MET A 4 -0.63 -9.12 5.88
N GLU A 5 -0.19 -10.06 6.71
CA GLU A 5 0.78 -9.78 7.78
C GLU A 5 2.11 -9.24 7.26
N ARG A 6 2.51 -9.62 6.04
CA ARG A 6 3.69 -9.08 5.36
C ARG A 6 3.59 -7.57 5.10
N PHE A 7 2.37 -7.04 4.97
CA PHE A 7 2.09 -5.63 4.72
C PHE A 7 1.74 -4.84 5.99
N HIS A 8 1.74 -5.46 7.17
CA HIS A 8 1.49 -4.74 8.44
C HIS A 8 2.67 -3.86 8.90
N ARG A 9 3.76 -3.80 8.15
CA ARG A 9 4.88 -2.90 8.44
C ARG A 9 4.69 -1.59 7.67
N ARG A 10 4.67 -0.47 8.41
CA ARG A 10 4.57 0.89 7.86
C ARG A 10 5.83 1.31 7.07
N GLN A 11 6.97 0.68 7.40
CA GLN A 11 8.26 0.83 6.71
C GLN A 11 8.71 2.29 6.50
N GLY A 12 8.37 3.20 7.42
CA GLY A 12 8.83 4.58 7.41
C GLY A 12 7.99 5.53 6.57
N ILE A 13 6.90 5.06 5.94
CA ILE A 13 5.97 5.93 5.20
C ILE A 13 5.42 7.06 6.06
N GLU A 14 5.31 6.83 7.38
CA GLU A 14 4.86 7.81 8.37
C GLU A 14 5.81 9.01 8.55
N THR A 15 7.03 8.92 8.01
CA THR A 15 8.03 10.00 8.06
C THR A 15 7.97 10.93 6.85
N ILE A 16 7.10 10.63 5.87
CA ILE A 16 6.97 11.42 4.65
C ILE A 16 5.95 12.54 4.88
N ASP A 17 6.37 13.76 4.60
CA ASP A 17 5.51 14.93 4.67
C ASP A 17 4.29 14.76 3.76
N GLY A 18 3.10 15.03 4.31
CA GLY A 18 1.83 14.88 3.60
C GLY A 18 1.22 13.48 3.65
N PHE A 19 1.87 12.48 4.25
CA PHE A 19 1.20 11.20 4.57
C PHE A 19 0.12 11.41 5.63
N ILE A 20 -1.08 10.86 5.41
CA ILE A 20 -2.20 10.94 6.37
C ILE A 20 -2.42 9.59 7.03
N GLU A 21 -2.69 8.55 6.23
CA GLU A 21 -3.03 7.23 6.75
C GLU A 21 -2.87 6.13 5.70
N MET A 22 -2.88 4.88 6.16
CA MET A 22 -2.76 3.71 5.31
C MET A 22 -3.72 2.61 5.78
N TYR A 23 -4.37 1.96 4.80
CA TYR A 23 -5.19 0.79 4.99
C TYR A 23 -4.59 -0.39 4.22
N VAL A 24 -4.53 -1.55 4.88
CA VAL A 24 -4.24 -2.83 4.23
C VAL A 24 -5.53 -3.65 4.25
N THR A 25 -6.04 -3.98 3.07
CA THR A 25 -7.32 -4.68 2.93
C THR A 25 -7.15 -5.96 2.14
N GLN A 26 -7.95 -6.99 2.45
CA GLN A 26 -8.12 -8.17 1.59
C GLN A 26 -9.51 -8.15 0.96
N THR A 27 -9.60 -8.40 -0.35
CA THR A 27 -10.88 -8.48 -1.05
C THR A 27 -11.58 -9.78 -0.71
N ASN A 28 -12.81 -9.67 -0.22
CA ASN A 28 -13.63 -10.83 0.15
C ASN A 28 -14.24 -11.52 -1.07
N GLY A 29 -14.40 -12.84 -1.00
CA GLY A 29 -15.18 -13.62 -1.98
C GLY A 29 -14.44 -14.01 -3.26
N LEU A 30 -13.14 -13.73 -3.37
CA LEU A 30 -12.31 -14.25 -4.46
C LEU A 30 -11.94 -15.71 -4.19
N LYS A 31 -12.08 -16.56 -5.22
CA LYS A 31 -11.79 -18.01 -5.13
C LYS A 31 -10.46 -18.40 -5.76
N GLU A 32 -10.02 -17.64 -6.77
CA GLU A 32 -8.86 -18.00 -7.61
C GLU A 32 -7.54 -17.43 -7.06
N TYR A 33 -7.59 -16.26 -6.43
CA TYR A 33 -6.42 -15.60 -5.87
C TYR A 33 -6.83 -14.72 -4.69
N ASP A 34 -5.87 -14.44 -3.81
CA ASP A 34 -5.98 -13.39 -2.81
C ASP A 34 -5.67 -12.03 -3.45
N GLU A 35 -6.57 -11.07 -3.29
CA GLU A 35 -6.29 -9.67 -3.64
C GLU A 35 -6.08 -8.87 -2.35
N VAL A 36 -4.88 -8.32 -2.20
CA VAL A 36 -4.56 -7.38 -1.11
C VAL A 36 -4.37 -6.00 -1.71
N LYS A 37 -4.98 -4.98 -1.10
CA LYS A 37 -4.82 -3.57 -1.50
C LYS A 37 -4.15 -2.80 -0.36
N ILE A 38 -3.20 -1.97 -0.75
CA ILE A 38 -2.56 -0.99 0.13
C ILE A 38 -3.09 0.36 -0.31
N LEU A 39 -3.99 0.94 0.49
CA LEU A 39 -4.57 2.25 0.23
C LEU A 39 -3.81 3.26 1.10
N THR A 40 -3.22 4.27 0.48
CA THR A 40 -2.53 5.34 1.21
C THR A 40 -3.24 6.65 0.93
N VAL A 41 -3.47 7.43 1.97
CA VAL A 41 -4.15 8.72 1.92
C VAL A 41 -3.13 9.81 2.15
N TRP A 42 -3.20 10.85 1.33
CA TRP A 42 -2.18 11.89 1.25
C TRP A 42 -2.84 13.27 1.19
N GLN A 43 -2.13 14.28 1.67
CA GLN A 43 -2.55 15.69 1.59
C GLN A 43 -2.60 16.19 0.14
N SER A 44 -1.74 15.69 -0.74
CA SER A 44 -1.70 16.03 -2.16
C SER A 44 -1.16 14.88 -3.01
N GLU A 45 -1.40 14.92 -4.32
CA GLU A 45 -0.79 13.97 -5.26
C GLU A 45 0.74 14.15 -5.33
N ASP A 46 1.24 15.37 -5.14
CA ASP A 46 2.68 15.65 -5.15
C ASP A 46 3.39 14.95 -3.98
N ALA A 47 2.82 14.98 -2.77
CA ALA A 47 3.36 14.25 -1.62
C ALA A 47 3.46 12.74 -1.88
N PHE A 48 2.45 12.15 -2.54
CA PHE A 48 2.50 10.76 -2.98
C PHE A 48 3.62 10.52 -4.01
N ARG A 49 3.82 11.43 -4.97
CA ARG A 49 4.88 11.32 -5.98
C ARG A 49 6.28 11.44 -5.37
N GLU A 50 6.46 12.32 -4.40
CA GLU A 50 7.70 12.43 -3.63
C GLU A 50 7.99 11.14 -2.87
N TRP A 51 6.98 10.55 -2.22
CA TRP A 51 7.12 9.25 -1.58
C TRP A 51 7.57 8.16 -2.57
N LEU A 52 6.94 8.05 -3.74
CA LEU A 52 7.32 7.06 -4.77
C LEU A 52 8.80 7.18 -5.20
N GLY A 53 9.34 8.41 -5.19
CA GLY A 53 10.74 8.68 -5.51
C GLY A 53 11.72 8.49 -4.34
N SER A 54 11.22 8.44 -3.11
CA SER A 54 12.00 8.46 -1.87
C SER A 54 12.83 7.19 -1.64
N ASP A 55 13.88 7.32 -0.83
CA ASP A 55 14.69 6.18 -0.42
C ASP A 55 13.94 5.24 0.53
N VAL A 56 12.97 5.76 1.29
CA VAL A 56 12.06 4.97 2.12
C VAL A 56 11.26 3.99 1.27
N PHE A 57 10.70 4.45 0.15
CA PHE A 57 9.98 3.60 -0.79
C PHE A 57 10.88 2.55 -1.42
N LYS A 58 12.06 2.94 -1.90
CA LYS A 58 13.03 2.01 -2.50
C LYS A 58 13.50 0.94 -1.51
N ALA A 59 13.81 1.35 -0.27
CA ALA A 59 14.22 0.43 0.79
C ALA A 59 13.11 -0.59 1.09
N SER A 60 11.86 -0.12 1.13
CA SER A 60 10.70 -0.95 1.43
C SER A 60 10.42 -2.01 0.37
N HIS A 61 10.73 -1.71 -0.89
CA HIS A 61 10.48 -2.60 -2.02
C HIS A 61 11.73 -3.37 -2.49
N LYS A 62 12.90 -3.15 -1.87
CA LYS A 62 14.18 -3.75 -2.30
C LYS A 62 14.15 -5.27 -2.37
N ASN A 63 13.44 -5.92 -1.45
CA ASN A 63 13.33 -7.37 -1.33
C ASN A 63 11.96 -7.91 -1.77
N VAL A 64 11.11 -7.06 -2.33
CA VAL A 64 9.85 -7.51 -2.93
C VAL A 64 10.18 -8.07 -4.30
N ARG A 65 9.78 -9.31 -4.56
CA ARG A 65 9.93 -9.99 -5.84
C ARG A 65 8.57 -10.44 -6.33
N GLN A 66 8.34 -10.42 -7.64
CA GLN A 66 7.15 -11.00 -8.25
C GLN A 66 7.38 -12.47 -8.60
N HIS A 67 6.29 -13.23 -8.76
CA HIS A 67 6.36 -14.67 -9.09
C HIS A 67 7.15 -14.94 -10.39
N HIS A 68 7.19 -13.98 -11.32
CA HIS A 68 7.98 -14.10 -12.56
C HIS A 68 9.49 -13.89 -12.35
N GLU A 69 9.88 -13.18 -11.28
CA GLU A 69 11.28 -12.94 -10.90
C GLU A 69 11.79 -14.03 -9.95
N GLU A 70 10.92 -14.52 -9.07
CA GLU A 70 11.20 -15.55 -8.07
C GLU A 70 9.97 -16.46 -7.90
N LYS A 71 10.09 -17.74 -8.28
CA LYS A 71 8.95 -18.69 -8.28
C LYS A 71 8.32 -18.91 -6.91
N GLU A 72 9.04 -18.63 -5.83
CA GLU A 72 8.54 -18.76 -4.46
C GLU A 72 7.73 -17.52 -4.00
N SER A 73 7.75 -16.43 -4.79
CA SER A 73 6.97 -15.25 -4.46
C SER A 73 5.47 -15.50 -4.68
N PRO A 74 4.62 -15.18 -3.68
CA PRO A 74 3.17 -15.27 -3.82
C PRO A 74 2.57 -14.12 -4.66
N ILE A 75 3.37 -13.14 -5.09
CA ILE A 75 2.88 -11.95 -5.80
C ILE A 75 2.79 -12.24 -7.30
N LEU A 76 1.58 -12.55 -7.77
CA LEU A 76 1.31 -12.83 -9.18
C LEU A 76 1.40 -11.57 -10.06
N LYS A 77 0.86 -10.45 -9.57
CA LYS A 77 0.78 -9.17 -10.30
C LYS A 77 0.57 -8.02 -9.32
N ASN A 78 1.01 -6.81 -9.68
CA ASN A 78 0.60 -5.57 -9.03
C ASN A 78 -0.01 -4.58 -10.03
N LYS A 79 -0.84 -3.66 -9.53
CA LYS A 79 -1.37 -2.51 -10.27
C LYS A 79 -1.46 -1.32 -9.34
N VAL A 80 -1.05 -0.15 -9.80
CA VAL A 80 -1.19 1.12 -9.08
C VAL A 80 -2.34 1.92 -9.70
N SER A 81 -3.16 2.56 -8.88
CA SER A 81 -4.24 3.46 -9.31
C SER A 81 -4.40 4.56 -8.27
N THR A 82 -4.67 5.79 -8.73
CA THR A 82 -4.85 6.98 -7.88
C THR A 82 -6.29 7.47 -7.95
N TYR A 83 -6.74 8.15 -6.90
CA TYR A 83 -8.11 8.64 -6.76
C TYR A 83 -8.10 10.01 -6.09
N GLN A 84 -9.00 10.90 -6.53
CA GLN A 84 -9.27 12.14 -5.81
C GLN A 84 -10.30 11.87 -4.71
N ILE A 85 -9.96 12.19 -3.45
CA ILE A 85 -10.91 12.12 -2.34
C ILE A 85 -11.78 13.38 -2.37
N GLY A 86 -13.02 13.24 -2.83
CA GLY A 86 -13.97 14.35 -2.92
C GLY A 86 -14.66 14.69 -1.59
N TYR A 87 -14.72 13.73 -0.66
CA TYR A 87 -15.31 13.91 0.67
C TYR A 87 -14.71 12.87 1.63
N HIS A 88 -14.42 13.29 2.85
CA HIS A 88 -14.01 12.42 3.95
C HIS A 88 -14.79 12.81 5.21
N TYR A 89 -15.34 11.81 5.89
CA TYR A 89 -16.02 12.00 7.17
C TYR A 89 -15.47 11.00 8.17
N GLU A 90 -14.97 11.52 9.28
CA GLU A 90 -14.52 10.74 10.41
C GLU A 90 -15.44 11.03 11.60
N LYS A 91 -16.00 9.99 12.21
CA LYS A 91 -16.80 10.17 13.42
C LYS A 91 -15.85 10.41 14.58
N ALA A 92 -15.93 11.59 15.21
CA ALA A 92 -15.22 11.85 16.46
C ALA A 92 -15.59 10.78 17.49
N HIS A 93 -14.59 10.05 17.99
CA HIS A 93 -14.76 9.18 19.14
C HIS A 93 -14.88 10.07 20.39
N ALA A 94 -16.05 10.04 21.02
CA ALA A 94 -16.32 10.64 22.32
C ALA A 94 -15.82 9.74 23.45
#